data_AF-A0A221UY41-F1
#
_entry.id   AF-A0A221UY41-F1
#
_cell.length_a   1.000
_cell.length_b   1.000
_cell.length_c   1.000
_cell.angle_alpha   90.00
_cell.angle_beta   90.00
_cell.angle_gamma   90.00
#
_symmetry.space_group_name_H-M   'P 1'
#
loop_
_entity.id
_entity.type
_entity.pdbx_description
1 polymer ?
#
loop_
_entity_poly.entity_id
_entity_poly.type
_entity_poly.pdbx_seq_one_letter_code
_entity_poly.pdbx_strand_id
1 'polypeptide(L)'
;MEVDDIDKLFGELKGSFDTSEPTDGHKQRFLAKLEASSTVVAKTKKKRFGWKPLSIAAAVLLLCTIGFNLLNTSPSVQQQVSKISPEITNTEYYFASVIEDQVKKMQKESTPETQKLIADTMIQLRNLDSDYKKMEQDLLDGGNSKLILSAMITNFQTRIDLLNEVLEQIEEIKNFKNYENENITA
;
A
#
# COMPACT_ATOMS: atom_id res chain seq x y z
N MET A 1 35.24 34.00 64.16
CA MET A 1 34.20 32.97 63.90
C MET A 1 33.02 33.38 64.74
N GLU A 2 32.00 33.95 64.10
CA GLU A 2 30.74 34.25 64.78
C GLU A 2 30.09 32.93 65.18
N VAL A 3 29.63 32.85 66.42
CA VAL A 3 28.83 31.73 66.91
C VAL A 3 27.49 31.82 66.20
N ASP A 4 27.10 30.76 65.50
CA ASP A 4 25.88 30.72 64.69
C ASP A 4 24.66 31.01 65.58
N ASP A 5 23.73 31.83 65.10
CA ASP A 5 22.54 32.26 65.84
C ASP A 5 21.74 31.05 66.34
N ILE A 6 21.78 29.94 65.60
CA ILE A 6 21.17 28.66 65.97
C ILE A 6 21.79 28.09 67.25
N ASP A 7 23.12 28.06 67.37
CA ASP A 7 23.81 27.52 68.54
C ASP A 7 23.49 28.36 69.79
N LYS A 8 23.36 29.67 69.60
CA LYS A 8 22.96 30.60 70.67
C LYS A 8 21.52 30.34 71.13
N LEU A 9 20.61 30.15 70.18
CA LEU A 9 19.18 29.89 70.42
C LEU A 9 18.97 28.56 71.15
N PHE A 10 19.68 27.49 70.75
CA PHE A 10 19.65 26.21 71.45
C PHE A 10 20.36 26.26 72.81
N GLY A 11 21.40 27.08 72.96
CA GLY A 11 22.05 27.34 74.24
C GLY A 11 21.10 28.00 75.25
N GLU A 12 20.36 29.03 74.82
CA GLU A 12 19.38 29.75 75.65
C GLU A 12 18.17 28.88 76.03
N LEU A 13 17.73 28.00 75.12
CA LEU A 13 16.58 27.11 75.35
C LEU A 13 16.97 25.75 75.95
N LYS A 14 18.25 25.54 76.27
CA LYS A 14 18.72 24.26 76.82
C LYS A 14 18.15 24.04 78.22
N GLY A 15 17.25 23.06 78.34
CA GLY A 15 16.57 22.71 79.60
C GLY A 15 15.16 23.29 79.75
N SER A 16 14.70 24.18 78.84
CA SER A 16 13.31 24.66 78.85
C SER A 16 12.33 23.72 78.14
N PHE A 17 12.83 22.67 77.47
CA PHE A 17 12.00 21.75 76.70
C PHE A 17 11.49 20.54 77.50
N ASP A 18 12.11 20.23 78.63
CA ASP A 18 11.75 19.07 79.46
C ASP A 18 10.62 19.41 80.44
N THR A 19 9.49 19.88 79.89
CA THR A 19 8.34 20.37 80.68
C THR A 19 7.42 19.25 81.18
N SER A 20 7.48 18.06 80.58
CA SER A 20 6.74 16.87 81.03
C SER A 20 7.29 15.60 80.38
N GLU A 21 7.18 14.48 81.09
CA GLU A 21 7.46 13.16 80.51
C GLU A 21 6.21 12.59 79.82
N PRO A 22 6.36 11.88 78.68
CA PRO A 22 5.25 11.20 78.04
C PRO A 22 4.60 10.16 78.95
N THR A 23 3.29 9.94 78.79
CA THR A 23 2.56 8.89 79.51
C THR A 23 3.17 7.51 79.30
N ASP A 24 3.10 6.67 80.34
CA ASP A 24 3.60 5.30 80.29
C ASP A 24 3.09 4.55 79.05
N GLY A 25 3.99 3.75 78.46
CA GLY A 25 3.73 3.02 77.23
C GLY A 25 3.81 3.85 75.94
N HIS A 26 4.14 5.15 76.00
CA HIS A 26 4.31 5.99 74.80
C HIS A 26 5.32 5.38 73.82
N LYS A 27 6.47 4.88 74.30
CA LYS A 27 7.50 4.25 73.45
C LYS A 27 6.95 3.03 72.71
N GLN A 28 6.17 2.18 73.38
CA GLN A 28 5.54 1.01 72.78
C GLN A 28 4.49 1.42 71.73
N ARG A 29 3.64 2.42 72.02
CA ARG A 29 2.67 2.95 71.04
C ARG A 29 3.36 3.58 69.83
N PHE A 30 4.47 4.28 70.05
CA PHE A 30 5.29 4.86 68.99
C PHE A 30 5.92 3.77 68.12
N LEU A 31 6.54 2.74 68.72
CA LEU A 31 7.09 1.60 68.00
C LEU A 31 6.01 0.85 67.22
N ALA A 32 4.86 0.58 67.83
CA ALA A 32 3.74 -0.05 67.14
C ALA A 32 3.25 0.78 65.94
N LYS A 33 3.20 2.11 66.05
CA LYS A 33 2.85 3.00 64.94
C LYS A 33 3.95 3.05 63.88
N LEU A 34 5.23 3.02 64.26
CA LEU A 34 6.37 2.96 63.37
C LEU A 34 6.37 1.64 62.57
N GLU A 35 6.13 0.52 63.24
CA GLU A 35 6.04 -0.79 62.60
C GLU A 35 4.82 -0.88 61.67
N ALA A 36 3.65 -0.40 62.10
CA ALA A 36 2.44 -0.33 61.27
C ALA A 36 2.59 0.62 60.06
N SER A 37 3.48 1.62 60.13
CA SER A 37 3.81 2.49 58.99
C SER A 37 5.00 1.98 58.16
N SER A 38 5.84 1.09 58.71
CA SER A 38 6.91 0.36 58.01
C SER A 38 6.39 -0.85 57.24
N THR A 39 5.24 -1.42 57.64
CA THR A 39 4.34 -2.11 56.73
C THR A 39 3.70 -1.07 55.83
N VAL A 40 4.51 -0.52 54.93
CA VAL A 40 4.04 -0.09 53.62
C VAL A 40 3.09 -1.21 53.21
N VAL A 41 1.79 -0.91 53.16
CA VAL A 41 0.90 -1.62 52.25
C VAL A 41 1.67 -1.53 50.95
N ALA A 42 2.38 -2.60 50.61
CA ALA A 42 2.89 -2.79 49.29
C ALA A 42 1.60 -2.84 48.49
N LYS A 43 1.16 -1.66 48.06
CA LYS A 43 0.38 -1.52 46.85
C LYS A 43 1.35 -2.12 45.85
N THR A 44 1.26 -3.44 45.68
CA THR A 44 1.71 -4.11 44.49
C THR A 44 1.00 -3.32 43.43
N LYS A 45 1.67 -2.31 42.86
CA LYS A 45 1.25 -1.71 41.62
C LYS A 45 1.31 -2.92 40.73
N LYS A 46 0.15 -3.56 40.51
CA LYS A 46 -0.03 -4.57 39.48
C LYS A 46 0.64 -3.90 38.30
N LYS A 47 1.81 -4.41 37.88
CA LYS A 47 2.40 -4.03 36.62
C LYS A 47 1.34 -4.50 35.65
N ARG A 48 0.40 -3.61 35.34
CA ARG A 48 -0.38 -3.70 34.12
C ARG A 48 0.74 -3.63 33.11
N PHE A 49 1.16 -4.79 32.63
CA PHE A 49 1.86 -4.91 31.36
C PHE A 49 0.84 -4.38 30.35
N GLY A 50 0.71 -3.05 30.35
CA GLY A 50 -0.26 -2.34 29.57
C GLY A 50 0.23 -2.57 28.17
N TRP A 51 -0.63 -3.03 27.28
CA TRP A 51 -0.34 -3.15 25.85
C TRP A 51 -0.06 -1.79 25.17
N LYS A 52 0.18 -0.73 25.96
CA LYS A 52 0.53 0.60 25.50
C LYS A 52 1.86 0.67 24.71
N PRO A 53 2.96 -0.02 25.07
CA PRO A 53 4.14 -0.06 24.21
C PRO A 53 3.94 -0.98 23.00
N LEU A 54 3.01 -1.95 23.05
CA LEU A 54 2.68 -2.79 21.90
C LEU A 54 1.92 -2.00 20.82
N SER A 55 0.98 -1.14 21.22
CA SER A 55 0.26 -0.24 20.30
C SER A 55 1.19 0.79 19.65
N ILE A 56 2.17 1.32 20.40
CA ILE A 56 3.17 2.27 19.85
C ILE A 56 4.10 1.55 18.88
N ALA A 57 4.61 0.37 19.25
CA ALA A 57 5.47 -0.42 18.35
C ALA A 57 4.72 -0.82 17.07
N ALA A 58 3.44 -1.19 17.16
CA ALA A 58 2.62 -1.47 15.99
C ALA A 58 2.42 -0.23 15.10
N ALA A 59 2.16 0.95 15.68
CA ALA A 59 2.02 2.19 14.92
C ALA A 59 3.33 2.61 14.24
N VAL A 60 4.47 2.48 14.94
CA VAL A 60 5.80 2.75 14.38
C VAL A 60 6.14 1.74 13.27
N LEU A 61 5.89 0.45 13.47
CA LEU A 61 6.06 -0.57 12.42
C LEU A 61 5.17 -0.25 11.22
N LEU A 62 3.91 0.13 11.43
CA LEU A 62 2.99 0.45 10.35
C LEU A 62 3.47 1.67 9.56
N LEU A 63 3.88 2.75 10.25
CA LEU A 63 4.48 3.93 9.62
C LEU A 63 5.80 3.62 8.92
N CYS A 64 6.65 2.76 9.48
CA CYS A 64 7.88 2.31 8.85
C CYS A 64 7.58 1.43 7.63
N THR A 65 6.57 0.56 7.65
CA THR A 65 6.19 -0.27 6.50
C THR A 65 5.59 0.55 5.37
N ILE A 66 4.75 1.54 5.70
CA ILE A 66 4.20 2.48 4.71
C ILE A 66 5.32 3.37 4.18
N GLY A 67 6.13 3.96 5.06
CA GLY A 67 7.25 4.82 4.68
C GLY A 67 8.28 4.09 3.83
N PHE A 68 8.62 2.84 4.18
CA PHE A 68 9.52 2.00 3.40
C PHE A 68 8.92 1.66 2.02
N ASN A 69 7.62 1.35 1.93
CA ASN A 69 6.96 1.12 0.63
C ASN A 69 6.94 2.38 -0.24
N LEU A 70 6.64 3.55 0.34
CA LEU A 70 6.62 4.81 -0.41
C LEU A 70 8.02 5.19 -0.88
N LEU A 71 9.05 4.99 -0.05
CA LEU A 71 10.45 5.30 -0.38
C LEU A 71 11.07 4.29 -1.37
N ASN A 72 10.64 3.02 -1.35
CA ASN A 72 11.08 1.97 -2.28
C ASN A 72 10.14 1.80 -3.48
N THR A 73 9.57 2.88 -4.01
CA THR A 73 8.85 2.81 -5.28
C THR A 73 9.88 2.81 -6.41
N SER A 74 10.35 1.62 -6.82
CA SER A 74 11.07 1.49 -8.09
C SER A 74 10.16 1.97 -9.23
N PRO A 75 10.67 2.78 -10.16
CA PRO A 75 9.86 3.27 -11.27
C PRO A 75 9.32 2.08 -12.08
N SER A 76 8.04 2.11 -12.44
CA SER A 76 7.44 1.07 -13.27
C SER A 76 8.10 0.99 -14.64
N VAL A 77 7.95 -0.13 -15.35
CA VAL A 77 8.45 -0.30 -16.73
C VAL A 77 7.95 0.83 -17.62
N GLN A 78 6.65 1.15 -17.61
CA GLN A 78 6.09 2.34 -18.28
C GLN A 78 6.84 3.62 -17.93
N GLN A 79 7.04 3.92 -16.64
CA GLN A 79 7.72 5.16 -16.22
C GLN A 79 9.18 5.23 -16.71
N GLN A 80 9.84 4.09 -16.83
CA GLN A 80 11.20 4.02 -17.36
C GLN A 80 11.21 4.18 -18.89
N VAL A 81 10.29 3.53 -19.60
CA VAL A 81 10.10 3.66 -21.06
C VAL A 81 9.75 5.10 -21.44
N SER A 82 8.86 5.77 -20.71
CA SER A 82 8.49 7.18 -20.93
C SER A 82 9.67 8.14 -20.83
N LYS A 83 10.70 7.82 -20.04
CA LYS A 83 11.93 8.64 -19.96
C LYS A 83 12.80 8.49 -21.21
N ILE A 84 12.77 7.32 -21.86
CA ILE A 84 13.50 7.05 -23.10
C ILE A 84 12.78 7.70 -24.29
N SER A 85 11.47 7.53 -24.36
CA SER A 85 10.63 8.14 -25.39
C SER A 85 9.35 8.69 -24.78
N PRO A 86 9.23 10.01 -24.56
CA PRO A 86 7.99 10.60 -24.08
C PRO A 86 6.84 10.45 -25.09
N GLU A 87 7.17 10.46 -26.38
CA GLU A 87 6.20 10.35 -27.47
C GLU A 87 5.48 9.00 -27.46
N ILE A 88 6.17 7.90 -27.14
CA ILE A 88 5.56 6.55 -27.11
C ILE A 88 4.44 6.45 -26.07
N THR A 89 4.50 7.24 -25.00
CA THR A 89 3.47 7.23 -23.94
C THR A 89 2.14 7.76 -24.45
N ASN A 90 2.16 8.84 -25.23
CA ASN A 90 0.95 9.39 -25.85
C ASN A 90 0.38 8.43 -26.89
N THR A 91 1.27 7.82 -27.68
CA THR A 91 0.91 6.83 -28.69
C THR A 91 0.28 5.58 -28.08
N GLU A 92 0.85 5.06 -27.00
CA GLU A 92 0.32 3.92 -26.25
C GLU A 92 -1.07 4.22 -25.70
N TYR A 93 -1.24 5.37 -25.03
CA TYR A 93 -2.55 5.76 -24.49
C TYR A 93 -3.63 5.83 -25.57
N TYR A 94 -3.31 6.48 -26.70
CA TYR A 94 -4.24 6.60 -27.82
C TYR A 94 -4.63 5.23 -28.40
N PHE A 95 -3.65 4.39 -28.75
CA PHE A 95 -3.93 3.11 -29.38
C PHE A 95 -4.54 2.10 -28.42
N ALA A 96 -4.18 2.11 -27.14
CA ALA A 96 -4.82 1.28 -26.11
C ALA A 96 -6.33 1.57 -26.03
N SER A 97 -6.72 2.85 -26.05
CA SER A 97 -8.14 3.24 -26.07
C SER A 97 -8.86 2.74 -27.32
N VAL A 98 -8.24 2.89 -28.50
CA VAL A 98 -8.83 2.44 -29.78
C VAL A 98 -9.03 0.91 -29.77
N ILE A 99 -8.00 0.17 -29.36
CA ILE A 99 -8.04 -1.30 -29.28
C ILE A 99 -9.11 -1.74 -28.27
N GLU A 100 -9.20 -1.10 -27.11
CA GLU A 100 -10.21 -1.42 -26.10
C GLU A 100 -11.63 -1.23 -26.65
N ASP A 101 -11.89 -0.11 -27.33
CA ASP A 101 -13.19 0.17 -27.93
C ASP A 101 -13.55 -0.83 -29.04
N GLN A 102 -12.59 -1.21 -29.89
CA GLN A 102 -12.77 -2.22 -30.92
C GLN A 102 -13.01 -3.61 -30.33
N VAL A 103 -12.28 -4.01 -29.28
CA VAL A 103 -12.50 -5.27 -28.56
C VAL A 103 -13.91 -5.29 -27.96
N LYS A 104 -14.36 -4.20 -27.33
CA LYS A 104 -15.72 -4.09 -26.81
C LYS A 104 -16.76 -4.20 -27.92
N LYS A 105 -16.54 -3.56 -29.07
CA LYS A 105 -17.43 -3.67 -30.23
C LYS A 105 -17.50 -5.12 -30.69
N MET A 106 -16.37 -5.78 -30.93
CA MET A 106 -16.30 -7.18 -31.37
C MET A 106 -17.01 -8.12 -30.39
N GLN A 107 -16.79 -7.96 -29.08
CA GLN A 107 -17.43 -8.80 -28.06
C GLN A 107 -18.96 -8.62 -28.01
N LYS A 108 -19.48 -7.41 -28.27
CA LYS A 108 -20.93 -7.18 -28.36
C LYS A 108 -21.57 -7.91 -29.53
N GLU A 109 -20.80 -8.19 -30.58
CA GLU A 109 -21.28 -8.93 -31.75
C GLU A 109 -21.24 -10.46 -31.56
N SER A 110 -20.93 -10.96 -30.37
CA SER A 110 -20.81 -12.38 -30.06
C SER A 110 -22.13 -13.15 -30.23
N THR A 111 -22.13 -14.14 -31.11
CA THR A 111 -23.19 -15.13 -31.34
C THR A 111 -22.59 -16.54 -31.30
N PRO A 112 -23.39 -17.62 -31.22
CA PRO A 112 -22.87 -18.99 -31.26
C PRO A 112 -21.96 -19.27 -32.47
N GLU A 113 -22.27 -18.65 -33.62
CA GLU A 113 -21.55 -18.82 -34.87
C GLU A 113 -20.21 -18.06 -34.89
N THR A 114 -20.14 -16.89 -34.22
CA THR A 114 -18.92 -16.05 -34.18
C THR A 114 -18.05 -16.29 -32.95
N GLN A 115 -18.53 -17.05 -31.96
CA GLN A 115 -17.86 -17.25 -30.68
C GLN A 115 -16.43 -17.81 -30.82
N LYS A 116 -16.24 -18.80 -31.71
CA LYS A 116 -14.91 -19.39 -31.93
C LYS A 116 -13.94 -18.37 -32.52
N LEU A 117 -14.35 -17.64 -33.55
CA LEU A 117 -13.56 -16.60 -34.19
C LEU A 117 -13.14 -15.53 -33.17
N ILE A 118 -14.09 -15.03 -32.36
CA ILE A 118 -13.81 -14.05 -31.30
C ILE A 118 -12.81 -14.61 -30.28
N ALA A 119 -12.97 -15.87 -29.85
CA ALA A 119 -12.06 -16.49 -28.88
C ALA A 119 -10.63 -16.62 -29.43
N ASP A 120 -10.48 -17.05 -30.68
CA ASP A 120 -9.19 -17.18 -31.36
C ASP A 120 -8.53 -15.80 -31.54
N THR A 121 -9.30 -14.77 -31.91
CA THR A 121 -8.83 -13.38 -32.01
C THR A 121 -8.33 -12.86 -30.66
N MET A 122 -9.05 -13.13 -29.57
CA MET A 122 -8.61 -12.73 -28.22
C MET A 122 -7.28 -13.41 -27.83
N ILE A 123 -7.00 -14.62 -28.29
CA ILE A 123 -5.70 -15.27 -28.07
C ILE A 123 -4.60 -14.54 -28.85
N GLN A 124 -4.84 -14.22 -30.11
CA GLN A 124 -3.87 -13.49 -30.94
C GLN A 124 -3.56 -12.10 -30.37
N LEU A 125 -4.58 -11.36 -29.90
CA LEU A 125 -4.39 -10.07 -29.24
C LEU A 125 -3.52 -10.17 -27.98
N ARG A 126 -3.67 -11.25 -27.18
CA ARG A 126 -2.81 -11.48 -26.01
C ARG A 126 -1.36 -11.76 -26.40
N ASN A 127 -1.13 -12.47 -27.51
CA ASN A 127 0.23 -12.72 -28.00
C ASN A 127 0.88 -11.42 -28.45
N LEU A 128 0.16 -10.59 -29.23
CA LEU A 128 0.63 -9.27 -29.66
C LEU A 128 0.91 -8.34 -28.47
N ASP A 129 0.08 -8.39 -27.42
CA ASP A 129 0.31 -7.67 -26.17
C ASP A 129 1.57 -8.16 -25.43
N SER A 130 1.78 -9.47 -25.38
CA SER A 130 2.98 -10.03 -24.78
C SER A 130 4.25 -9.61 -25.53
N ASP A 131 4.21 -9.54 -26.86
CA ASP A 131 5.37 -9.12 -27.65
C ASP A 131 5.66 -7.62 -27.47
N TYR A 132 4.65 -6.80 -27.28
CA TYR A 132 4.83 -5.39 -26.90
C TYR A 132 5.56 -5.24 -25.57
N LYS A 133 5.16 -6.00 -24.55
CA LYS A 133 5.82 -5.97 -23.23
C LYS A 133 7.29 -6.42 -23.29
N LYS A 134 7.62 -7.35 -24.19
CA LYS A 134 9.02 -7.72 -24.45
C LYS A 134 9.78 -6.54 -25.06
N MET A 135 9.19 -5.85 -26.03
CA MET A 135 9.81 -4.67 -26.64
C MET A 135 10.02 -3.52 -25.64
N GLU A 136 9.12 -3.34 -24.67
CA GLU A 136 9.35 -2.42 -23.55
C GLU A 136 10.62 -2.79 -22.77
N GLN A 137 10.78 -4.08 -22.45
CA GLN A 137 11.98 -4.57 -21.77
C GLN A 137 13.24 -4.41 -22.63
N ASP A 138 13.19 -4.76 -23.92
CA ASP A 138 14.31 -4.60 -24.84
C ASP A 138 14.74 -3.12 -24.95
N LEU A 139 13.78 -2.19 -24.83
CA LEU A 139 14.07 -0.76 -24.80
C LEU A 139 14.81 -0.36 -23.52
N LEU A 140 14.41 -0.91 -22.38
CA LEU A 140 15.08 -0.68 -21.08
C LEU A 140 16.47 -1.31 -21.02
N ASP A 141 16.65 -2.46 -21.67
CA ASP A 141 17.91 -3.20 -21.73
C ASP A 141 18.93 -2.55 -22.70
N GLY A 142 18.57 -1.42 -23.32
CA GLY A 142 19.46 -0.62 -24.16
C GLY A 142 19.52 -1.07 -25.62
N GLY A 143 18.49 -1.78 -26.09
CA GLY A 143 18.35 -2.13 -27.50
C GLY A 143 18.20 -0.91 -28.43
N ASN A 144 18.19 -1.12 -29.74
CA ASN A 144 18.08 -0.03 -30.71
C ASN A 144 16.70 0.65 -30.61
N SER A 145 16.64 1.78 -29.90
CA SER A 145 15.38 2.44 -29.58
C SER A 145 14.55 2.79 -30.80
N LYS A 146 15.17 3.23 -31.90
CA LYS A 146 14.42 3.59 -33.12
C LYS A 146 13.72 2.38 -33.74
N LEU A 147 14.43 1.25 -33.82
CA LEU A 147 13.86 0.02 -34.37
C LEU A 147 12.78 -0.56 -33.44
N ILE A 148 13.03 -0.55 -32.14
CA ILE A 148 12.08 -1.07 -31.14
C ILE A 148 10.81 -0.22 -31.12
N LEU A 149 10.92 1.10 -31.06
CA LEU A 149 9.76 2.00 -31.10
C LEU A 149 8.95 1.84 -32.40
N SER A 150 9.62 1.65 -33.55
CA SER A 150 8.94 1.34 -34.81
C SER A 150 8.17 0.03 -34.73
N ALA A 151 8.76 -1.02 -34.15
CA ALA A 151 8.11 -2.31 -33.97
C ALA A 151 6.93 -2.25 -32.98
N MET A 152 7.04 -1.44 -31.92
CA MET A 152 5.94 -1.16 -30.99
C MET A 152 4.75 -0.50 -31.70
N ILE A 153 5.01 0.49 -32.57
CA ILE A 153 3.97 1.13 -33.39
C ILE A 153 3.33 0.12 -34.35
N THR A 154 4.15 -0.67 -35.05
CA THR A 154 3.65 -1.73 -35.95
C THR A 154 2.79 -2.73 -35.21
N ASN A 155 3.15 -3.12 -33.98
CA ASN A 155 2.36 -4.04 -33.18
C ASN A 155 0.97 -3.47 -32.84
N PHE A 156 0.85 -2.17 -32.52
CA PHE A 156 -0.46 -1.54 -32.37
C PHE A 156 -1.29 -1.58 -33.66
N GLN A 157 -0.66 -1.24 -34.79
CA GLN A 157 -1.31 -1.29 -36.11
C GLN A 157 -1.82 -2.71 -36.40
N THR A 158 -0.99 -3.73 -36.19
CA THR A 158 -1.38 -5.13 -36.39
C THR A 158 -2.58 -5.55 -35.53
N ARG A 159 -2.64 -5.10 -34.27
CA ARG A 159 -3.81 -5.39 -33.41
C ARG A 159 -5.09 -4.75 -33.94
N ILE A 160 -5.00 -3.52 -34.43
CA ILE A 160 -6.13 -2.77 -35.00
C ILE A 160 -6.59 -3.40 -36.32
N ASP A 161 -5.66 -3.76 -37.18
CA ASP A 161 -5.96 -4.41 -38.46
C ASP A 161 -6.65 -5.76 -38.24
N LEU A 162 -6.12 -6.58 -37.32
CA LEU A 162 -6.75 -7.84 -36.91
C LEU A 162 -8.18 -7.64 -36.40
N LEU A 163 -8.41 -6.62 -35.55
CA LEU A 163 -9.73 -6.32 -35.01
C LEU A 163 -10.71 -5.87 -36.11
N ASN A 164 -10.25 -5.05 -37.05
CA ASN A 164 -11.06 -4.61 -38.19
C ASN A 164 -11.45 -5.79 -39.09
N GLU A 165 -10.48 -6.64 -39.44
CA GLU A 165 -10.71 -7.83 -40.28
C GLU A 165 -11.73 -8.77 -39.62
N VAL A 166 -11.60 -9.01 -38.32
CA VAL A 166 -12.51 -9.90 -37.59
C VAL A 166 -13.91 -9.30 -37.48
N LEU A 167 -14.03 -7.99 -37.29
CA LEU A 167 -15.33 -7.30 -37.29
C LEU A 167 -16.03 -7.42 -38.65
N GLU A 168 -15.29 -7.29 -39.76
CA GLU A 168 -15.81 -7.49 -41.12
C GLU A 168 -16.30 -8.93 -41.31
N GLN A 169 -15.49 -9.92 -40.94
CA GLN A 169 -15.88 -11.33 -41.01
C GLN A 169 -17.14 -11.64 -40.17
N ILE A 170 -17.27 -11.03 -38.99
CA ILE A 170 -18.47 -11.15 -38.15
C ILE A 170 -19.70 -10.58 -38.85
N GLU A 171 -19.56 -9.44 -39.53
CA GLU A 171 -20.65 -8.81 -40.28
C GLU A 171 -21.08 -9.67 -41.47
N GLU A 172 -20.13 -10.25 -42.21
CA GLU A 172 -20.40 -11.20 -43.28
C GLU A 172 -21.19 -12.42 -42.78
N ILE A 173 -20.73 -13.07 -41.70
CA ILE A 173 -21.41 -14.23 -41.09
C ILE A 173 -22.86 -13.89 -40.73
N LYS A 174 -23.11 -12.69 -40.19
CA LYS A 174 -24.46 -12.24 -39.83
C LYS A 174 -25.34 -12.04 -41.05
N ASN A 175 -24.81 -11.43 -42.10
CA ASN A 175 -25.54 -11.19 -43.34
C ASN A 175 -25.93 -12.51 -44.01
N PHE A 176 -25.04 -13.50 -44.08
CA PHE A 176 -25.36 -14.82 -44.63
C PHE A 176 -26.55 -15.50 -43.92
N LYS A 177 -26.62 -15.40 -42.58
CA LYS A 177 -27.74 -15.97 -41.80
C LYS A 177 -29.08 -15.28 -42.10
N ASN A 178 -29.07 -13.97 -42.31
CA ASN A 178 -30.30 -13.24 -42.63
C ASN A 178 -30.88 -13.71 -43.97
N TYR A 179 -30.04 -13.93 -44.99
CA TYR A 179 -30.48 -14.45 -46.28
C TYR A 179 -31.04 -15.87 -46.22
N GLU A 180 -30.49 -16.77 -45.39
CA GLU A 180 -31.09 -18.11 -45.21
C GLU A 180 -32.47 -18.02 -44.54
N ASN A 181 -32.62 -17.20 -43.50
CA ASN A 181 -33.89 -17.09 -42.78
C ASN A 181 -35.01 -16.51 -43.65
N GLU A 182 -34.73 -15.53 -44.52
CA GLU A 182 -35.72 -14.95 -45.43
C GLU A 182 -36.20 -15.96 -46.49
N ASN A 183 -35.30 -16.79 -47.02
CA ASN A 183 -35.62 -17.79 -48.05
C ASN A 183 -36.37 -19.03 -47.51
N ILE A 184 -36.31 -19.30 -46.21
CA ILE A 184 -37.02 -20.43 -45.58
C ILE A 184 -38.45 -20.06 -45.18
N THR A 185 -38.75 -18.76 -45.06
CA THR A 185 -40.11 -18.26 -44.76
C THR A 185 -40.96 -17.87 -45.99
N ALA A 186 -40.46 -18.11 -47.21
CA ALA A 186 -41.17 -17.83 -48.47
C ALA A 186 -41.84 -19.08 -49.07
#